data_AF-A0A835XXI6-F1
#
_entry.id   AF-A0A835XXI6-F1
#
_cell.length_a   1.000
_cell.length_b   1.000
_cell.length_c   1.000
_cell.angle_alpha   90.00
_cell.angle_beta   90.00
_cell.angle_gamma   90.00
#
_symmetry.space_group_name_H-M   'P 1'
#
loop_
_entity.id
_entity.type
_entity.pdbx_description
1 polymer ?
#
loop_
_entity_poly.entity_id
_entity_poly.type
_entity_poly.pdbx_seq_one_letter_code
_entity_poly.pdbx_strand_id
1 'polypeptide(L)'
;MAPGSNATRARNPAWARLIHATALCEGGVNLTGSNAPPAASGAYLASPSFPDFMRRLGALEQQYGLRYNITPTTEFEYYSRPYRFTDVLPTADNPGPLDFWPLSAEVFGMPEAVSSFLDTTLLLFTDPAYGAADIPSDWRAAMSSASTGSYCSIPGTVLPTHMYYRTDIFAVHNISVPATWDELLTVAEALHGRDMDGDGLPDYGICMDTREACGQYGDILLMVLATMISSHASVPSRVSGGKLGTAPLPGSERVLDRPSGRLVPCTPERCPHAQRVARGDGPSGQEVLVNTIVTIKSVSFSINRYSPPYRQAAAFRMLATLMSPAQQQERILAVNTESGPFRASQLDLDEWVNAGYDPANTRSYLAAYRAVLESPNVSYELRFPGVLPFTDALLKLARSVLWGNSSLAAAESDFRATVAAIVQQQGGVVTFLAQYRKTLGIVEQRRRAEDEQVQQGQHTKSTTPVATIVVSVVASVLVAVAALVALVAFVRLRRRPVLAQGQRLDAPGPGVAVLCITDIESSTCLWETLTADVCQAAVSLHHAAIRTAAQQHRGYESATEGDSFILAFRSSHDCLRFCLRVQEALLALDWPPELLDSPYAATLAVRHDPAGMQPWAW
;
A
#
# COMPACT_ATOMS: atom_id res chain seq x y z
N MET A 1 49.30 -31.49 3.33
CA MET A 1 49.44 -30.08 2.91
C MET A 1 48.91 -29.94 1.50
N ALA A 2 47.82 -29.20 1.30
CA ALA A 2 47.40 -28.57 0.05
C ALA A 2 46.26 -27.57 0.39
N PRO A 3 46.12 -26.41 -0.27
CA PRO A 3 45.28 -25.32 0.22
C PRO A 3 43.84 -25.38 -0.33
N GLY A 4 42.89 -24.85 0.44
CA GLY A 4 41.52 -24.62 -0.05
C GLY A 4 41.35 -23.29 -0.77
N SER A 5 40.39 -23.22 -1.70
CA SER A 5 39.76 -21.98 -2.18
C SER A 5 38.40 -22.31 -2.82
N ASN A 6 37.59 -21.28 -3.09
CA ASN A 6 36.39 -21.34 -3.92
C ASN A 6 35.22 -22.22 -3.45
N ALA A 7 34.99 -22.31 -2.13
CA ALA A 7 33.60 -22.24 -1.67
C ALA A 7 33.06 -20.86 -2.07
N THR A 8 31.95 -20.81 -2.82
CA THR A 8 31.46 -19.59 -3.46
C THR A 8 31.02 -18.55 -2.44
N ARG A 9 31.81 -17.48 -2.26
CA ARG A 9 31.30 -16.21 -1.73
C ARG A 9 30.21 -15.71 -2.66
N ALA A 10 28.94 -15.95 -2.29
CA ALA A 10 27.84 -15.19 -2.84
C ALA A 10 28.16 -13.71 -2.61
N ARG A 11 28.25 -12.92 -3.67
CA ARG A 11 28.46 -11.47 -3.52
C ARG A 11 27.18 -10.89 -2.95
N ASN A 12 27.21 -10.41 -1.70
CA ASN A 12 26.05 -9.74 -1.08
C ASN A 12 25.48 -8.71 -2.07
N PRO A 13 24.15 -8.54 -2.17
CA PRO A 13 23.56 -7.62 -3.12
C PRO A 13 23.99 -6.18 -2.84
N ALA A 14 23.90 -5.31 -3.86
CA ALA A 14 24.43 -3.94 -3.77
C ALA A 14 23.83 -3.14 -2.59
N TRP A 15 22.53 -3.31 -2.34
CA TRP A 15 21.83 -2.68 -1.22
C TRP A 15 22.33 -3.14 0.16
N ALA A 16 22.76 -4.39 0.32
CA ALA A 16 23.27 -4.88 1.61
C ALA A 16 24.63 -4.25 1.92
N ARG A 17 25.50 -4.11 0.92
CA ARG A 17 26.73 -3.31 1.04
C ARG A 17 26.44 -1.84 1.35
N LEU A 18 25.40 -1.27 0.76
CA LEU A 18 24.98 0.11 1.05
C LEU A 18 24.57 0.25 2.52
N ILE A 19 23.72 -0.64 3.06
CA ILE A 19 23.34 -0.64 4.48
C ILE A 19 24.57 -0.75 5.40
N HIS A 20 25.53 -1.64 5.11
CA HIS A 20 26.77 -1.74 5.88
C HIS A 20 27.59 -0.44 5.84
N ALA A 21 27.66 0.24 4.68
CA ALA A 21 28.37 1.51 4.53
C ALA A 21 27.64 2.65 5.28
N THR A 22 26.34 2.83 5.05
CA THR A 22 25.50 3.83 5.72
C THR A 22 25.52 3.66 7.24
N ALA A 23 25.42 2.43 7.75
CA ALA A 23 25.49 2.16 9.19
C ALA A 23 26.84 2.57 9.81
N LEU A 24 27.94 2.34 9.09
CA LEU A 24 29.28 2.73 9.52
C LEU A 24 29.52 4.25 9.41
N CYS A 25 29.08 4.88 8.33
CA CYS A 25 29.31 6.30 8.05
C CYS A 25 28.41 7.25 8.86
N GLU A 26 27.12 6.94 8.99
CA GLU A 26 26.14 7.79 9.70
C GLU A 26 26.03 7.43 11.18
N GLY A 27 26.05 6.12 11.49
CA GLY A 27 25.82 5.62 12.85
C GLY A 27 27.08 5.23 13.63
N GLY A 28 28.24 5.13 12.98
CA GLY A 28 29.43 4.49 13.55
C GLY A 28 29.25 2.98 13.83
N VAL A 29 28.18 2.36 13.33
CA VAL A 29 27.77 1.00 13.67
C VAL A 29 28.37 -0.01 12.70
N ASN A 30 29.32 -0.81 13.19
CA ASN A 30 29.80 -1.97 12.45
C ASN A 30 28.79 -3.13 12.51
N LEU A 31 28.03 -3.31 11.44
CA LEU A 31 27.08 -4.42 11.27
C LEU A 31 27.74 -5.75 10.84
N THR A 32 29.06 -5.93 10.98
CA THR A 32 29.78 -7.16 10.57
C THR A 32 30.42 -7.89 11.76
N GLY A 33 30.46 -9.23 11.68
CA GLY A 33 31.08 -10.10 12.70
C GLY A 33 30.10 -10.77 13.65
N SER A 34 30.60 -11.68 14.50
CA SER A 34 29.79 -12.54 15.37
C SER A 34 29.00 -11.77 16.43
N ASN A 35 29.45 -10.56 16.79
CA ASN A 35 28.89 -9.74 17.86
C ASN A 35 28.23 -8.46 17.31
N ALA A 36 27.99 -8.39 16.00
CA ALA A 36 27.32 -7.25 15.37
C ALA A 36 25.89 -7.07 15.91
N PRO A 37 25.45 -5.81 16.19
CA PRO A 37 24.08 -5.52 16.58
C PRO A 37 23.11 -5.74 15.41
N PRO A 38 21.78 -5.84 15.67
CA PRO A 38 20.79 -5.97 14.61
C PRO A 38 20.77 -4.73 13.71
N ALA A 39 20.70 -4.95 12.40
CA ALA A 39 20.56 -3.93 11.36
C ALA A 39 19.18 -3.26 11.41
N ALA A 40 18.15 -4.00 11.82
CA ALA A 40 16.86 -3.44 12.28
C ALA A 40 16.25 -4.31 13.39
N SER A 41 15.52 -3.68 14.30
CA SER A 41 14.67 -4.31 15.33
C SER A 41 13.20 -4.10 14.98
N GLY A 42 12.31 -5.05 15.21
CA GLY A 42 10.89 -4.84 14.94
C GLY A 42 9.97 -5.87 15.57
N ALA A 43 8.67 -5.56 15.60
CA ALA A 43 7.65 -6.50 16.05
C ALA A 43 7.20 -7.44 14.92
N TYR A 44 6.68 -8.61 15.28
CA TYR A 44 5.93 -9.49 14.38
C TYR A 44 4.86 -10.26 15.16
N LEU A 45 3.73 -10.59 14.54
CA LEU A 45 2.63 -11.31 15.21
C LEU A 45 3.02 -12.75 15.53
N ALA A 46 2.85 -13.15 16.79
CA ALA A 46 3.22 -14.47 17.32
C ALA A 46 2.21 -15.57 16.92
N SER A 47 2.05 -15.79 15.61
CA SER A 47 1.09 -16.74 15.04
C SER A 47 1.70 -18.14 14.79
N PRO A 48 0.89 -19.18 14.55
CA PRO A 48 1.30 -20.47 13.97
C PRO A 48 2.28 -20.39 12.79
N SER A 49 2.28 -19.31 12.01
CA SER A 49 3.21 -19.08 10.89
C SER A 49 4.57 -18.48 11.29
N PHE A 50 4.71 -17.97 12.52
CA PHE A 50 5.93 -17.31 13.00
C PHE A 50 7.22 -18.17 12.91
N PRO A 51 7.21 -19.49 13.19
CA PRO A 51 8.39 -20.34 12.97
C PRO A 51 8.82 -20.45 11.51
N ASP A 52 7.88 -20.34 10.55
CA ASP A 52 8.17 -20.31 9.11
C ASP A 52 8.83 -18.98 8.72
N PHE A 53 8.27 -17.86 9.20
CA PHE A 53 8.85 -16.52 9.07
C PHE A 53 10.29 -16.46 9.61
N MET A 54 10.54 -16.95 10.84
CA MET A 54 11.88 -16.93 11.44
C MET A 54 12.88 -17.83 10.67
N ARG A 55 12.42 -18.93 10.07
CA ARG A 55 13.27 -19.78 9.21
C ARG A 55 13.69 -19.05 7.93
N ARG A 56 12.75 -18.36 7.27
CA ARG A 56 13.02 -17.52 6.08
C ARG A 56 13.98 -16.39 6.41
N LEU A 57 13.75 -15.72 7.54
CA LEU A 57 14.61 -14.65 8.03
C LEU A 57 16.05 -15.13 8.26
N GLY A 58 16.25 -16.28 8.91
CA GLY A 58 17.59 -16.85 9.12
C GLY A 58 18.33 -17.18 7.81
N ALA A 59 17.60 -17.58 6.76
CA ALA A 59 18.19 -17.73 5.41
C ALA A 59 18.56 -16.38 4.78
N LEU A 60 17.71 -15.35 4.97
CA LEU A 60 17.92 -13.97 4.53
C LEU A 60 19.17 -13.34 5.18
N GLU A 61 19.34 -13.54 6.49
CA GLU A 61 20.51 -13.10 7.27
C GLU A 61 21.80 -13.74 6.73
N GLN A 62 21.79 -15.06 6.52
CA GLN A 62 22.94 -15.79 5.95
C GLN A 62 23.27 -15.34 4.52
N GLN A 63 22.25 -15.04 3.70
CA GLN A 63 22.44 -14.62 2.31
C GLN A 63 23.05 -13.21 2.20
N TYR A 64 22.73 -12.31 3.14
CA TYR A 64 23.04 -10.88 3.02
C TYR A 64 24.03 -10.33 4.05
N GLY A 65 24.36 -11.08 5.10
CA GLY A 65 25.30 -10.68 6.15
C GLY A 65 24.74 -9.66 7.16
N LEU A 66 23.43 -9.44 7.13
CA LEU A 66 22.70 -8.59 8.08
C LEU A 66 22.06 -9.44 9.17
N ARG A 67 21.65 -8.80 10.27
CA ARG A 67 20.96 -9.43 11.40
C ARG A 67 19.72 -8.65 11.78
N TYR A 68 18.71 -9.31 12.30
CA TYR A 68 17.44 -8.71 12.69
C TYR A 68 17.02 -9.17 14.09
N ASN A 69 16.44 -8.25 14.86
CA ASN A 69 15.88 -8.57 16.17
C ASN A 69 14.36 -8.51 16.10
N ILE A 70 13.69 -9.65 16.22
CA ILE A 70 12.24 -9.76 16.09
C ILE A 70 11.60 -10.01 17.44
N THR A 71 10.77 -9.07 17.89
CA THR A 71 9.94 -9.22 19.08
C THR A 71 8.62 -9.90 18.69
N PRO A 72 8.38 -11.17 19.07
CA PRO A 72 7.06 -11.78 18.91
C PRO A 72 6.06 -10.99 19.77
N THR A 73 4.94 -10.61 19.17
CA THR A 73 3.83 -9.90 19.83
C THR A 73 2.58 -10.74 19.71
N THR A 74 1.98 -11.13 20.84
CA THR A 74 0.73 -11.91 20.84
C THR A 74 -0.45 -11.07 20.34
N GLU A 75 -1.52 -11.74 19.89
CA GLU A 75 -2.78 -11.09 19.51
C GLU A 75 -3.37 -10.28 20.67
N PHE A 76 -3.29 -10.81 21.90
CA PHE A 76 -3.71 -10.09 23.11
C PHE A 76 -2.89 -8.82 23.35
N GLU A 77 -1.55 -8.89 23.31
CA GLU A 77 -0.70 -7.70 23.42
C GLU A 77 -1.03 -6.68 22.33
N TYR A 78 -1.16 -7.13 21.08
CA TYR A 78 -1.49 -6.29 19.94
C TYR A 78 -2.85 -5.58 20.11
N TYR A 79 -3.89 -6.24 20.61
CA TYR A 79 -5.17 -5.55 20.84
C TYR A 79 -5.20 -4.71 22.13
N SER A 80 -4.35 -5.01 23.12
CA SER A 80 -4.30 -4.31 24.42
C SER A 80 -3.64 -2.92 24.39
N ARG A 81 -2.77 -2.64 23.41
CA ARG A 81 -2.00 -1.37 23.37
C ARG A 81 -2.82 -0.22 22.78
N PRO A 82 -2.68 1.03 23.29
CA PRO A 82 -3.38 2.22 22.81
C PRO A 82 -3.34 2.47 21.29
N TYR A 83 -2.24 2.13 20.60
CA TYR A 83 -2.12 2.24 19.14
C TYR A 83 -2.06 0.86 18.45
N ARG A 84 -2.40 -0.22 19.15
CA ARG A 84 -2.15 -1.63 18.82
C ARG A 84 -0.68 -2.07 18.78
N PHE A 85 0.17 -1.38 18.04
CA PHE A 85 1.58 -1.74 17.89
C PHE A 85 2.48 -1.20 19.01
N THR A 86 2.13 -0.04 19.58
CA THR A 86 2.89 0.69 20.60
C THR A 86 1.97 1.35 21.62
N ASP A 87 2.52 1.69 22.79
CA ASP A 87 1.85 2.51 23.81
C ASP A 87 2.03 4.01 23.55
N VAL A 88 3.15 4.39 22.90
CA VAL A 88 3.51 5.77 22.55
C VAL A 88 4.02 5.81 21.12
N LEU A 89 3.50 6.75 20.32
CA LEU A 89 3.96 6.98 18.95
C LEU A 89 5.43 7.48 18.96
N PRO A 90 6.30 7.01 18.04
CA PRO A 90 7.68 7.47 17.98
C PRO A 90 7.74 8.93 17.48
N THR A 91 8.74 9.66 17.96
CA THR A 91 9.04 11.05 17.57
C THR A 91 10.53 11.22 17.28
N ALA A 92 10.96 12.41 16.83
CA ALA A 92 12.38 12.70 16.62
C ALA A 92 13.20 12.64 17.92
N ASP A 93 12.65 13.17 19.02
CA ASP A 93 13.31 13.17 20.34
C ASP A 93 13.23 11.81 21.05
N ASN A 94 12.22 10.99 20.71
CA ASN A 94 12.02 9.65 21.25
C ASN A 94 11.56 8.69 20.14
N PRO A 95 12.49 8.17 19.32
CA PRO A 95 12.16 7.22 18.24
C PRO A 95 11.71 5.85 18.76
N GLY A 96 11.90 5.54 20.06
CA GLY A 96 11.58 4.25 20.63
C GLY A 96 12.54 3.11 20.21
N PRO A 97 12.26 1.86 20.64
CA PRO A 97 13.20 0.74 20.49
C PRO A 97 13.01 -0.12 19.23
N LEU A 98 12.02 0.20 18.38
CA LEU A 98 11.63 -0.62 17.22
C LEU A 98 11.63 0.22 15.93
N ASP A 99 12.14 -0.38 14.85
CA ASP A 99 12.27 0.21 13.52
C ASP A 99 11.07 -0.11 12.61
N PHE A 100 10.26 -1.14 12.95
CA PHE A 100 9.04 -1.49 12.22
C PHE A 100 8.05 -2.31 13.07
N TRP A 101 6.78 -2.34 12.65
CA TRP A 101 5.69 -3.08 13.29
C TRP A 101 4.70 -3.67 12.27
N PRO A 102 3.99 -4.76 12.60
CA PRO A 102 2.78 -5.18 11.88
C PRO A 102 1.61 -4.26 12.24
N LEU A 103 0.78 -3.89 11.26
CA LEU A 103 -0.38 -3.01 11.42
C LEU A 103 -1.61 -3.51 10.64
N SER A 104 -2.76 -3.56 11.32
CA SER A 104 -4.07 -3.47 10.67
C SER A 104 -4.28 -2.09 10.05
N ALA A 105 -5.06 -2.02 8.97
CA ALA A 105 -5.31 -0.75 8.30
C ALA A 105 -6.13 0.25 9.12
N GLU A 106 -6.77 -0.15 10.23
CA GLU A 106 -7.47 0.79 11.12
C GLU A 106 -6.56 1.94 11.59
N VAL A 107 -5.25 1.65 11.79
CA VAL A 107 -4.24 2.62 12.20
C VAL A 107 -4.09 3.77 11.19
N PHE A 108 -4.28 3.53 9.89
CA PHE A 108 -4.19 4.57 8.85
C PHE A 108 -5.40 5.52 8.82
N GLY A 109 -6.39 5.30 9.70
CA GLY A 109 -7.42 6.28 10.02
C GLY A 109 -6.95 7.43 10.90
N MET A 110 -5.79 7.30 11.57
CA MET A 110 -5.26 8.25 12.57
C MET A 110 -4.09 9.07 12.00
N PRO A 111 -4.27 10.37 11.67
CA PRO A 111 -3.22 11.20 11.08
C PRO A 111 -1.92 11.26 11.89
N GLU A 112 -2.04 11.26 13.22
CA GLU A 112 -0.92 11.22 14.17
C GLU A 112 -0.07 9.96 13.97
N ALA A 113 -0.67 8.78 13.87
CA ALA A 113 0.05 7.53 13.62
C ALA A 113 0.67 7.50 12.21
N VAL A 114 -0.08 7.95 11.19
CA VAL A 114 0.42 8.06 9.80
C VAL A 114 1.66 8.98 9.71
N SER A 115 1.72 10.04 10.52
CA SER A 115 2.87 10.95 10.54
C SER A 115 4.15 10.33 11.13
N SER A 116 4.03 9.33 12.01
CA SER A 116 5.15 8.59 12.60
C SER A 116 5.81 7.56 11.67
N PHE A 117 5.23 7.29 10.49
CA PHE A 117 5.70 6.25 9.58
C PHE A 117 6.41 6.81 8.34
N LEU A 118 7.40 6.06 7.85
CA LEU A 118 8.11 6.34 6.61
C LEU A 118 7.16 6.29 5.41
N ASP A 119 7.29 7.24 4.48
CA ASP A 119 6.60 7.16 3.19
C ASP A 119 7.33 6.15 2.29
N THR A 120 6.65 5.06 1.96
CA THR A 120 7.19 3.96 1.15
C THR A 120 6.70 4.01 -0.30
N THR A 121 5.95 5.05 -0.71
CA THR A 121 5.30 5.13 -2.03
C THR A 121 6.29 4.94 -3.18
N LEU A 122 7.41 5.67 -3.18
CA LEU A 122 8.43 5.52 -4.21
C LEU A 122 9.05 4.10 -4.18
N LEU A 123 9.33 3.58 -2.99
CA LEU A 123 10.01 2.29 -2.80
C LEU A 123 9.15 1.11 -3.27
N LEU A 124 7.86 1.07 -2.93
CA LEU A 124 6.93 -0.01 -3.32
C LEU A 124 6.73 -0.12 -4.82
N PHE A 125 6.76 1.01 -5.53
CA PHE A 125 6.52 1.08 -6.97
C PHE A 125 7.83 1.04 -7.80
N THR A 126 9.01 1.13 -7.16
CA THR A 126 10.32 1.03 -7.84
C THR A 126 11.14 -0.21 -7.50
N ASP A 127 10.92 -0.89 -6.37
CA ASP A 127 11.62 -2.15 -6.06
C ASP A 127 10.95 -3.35 -6.77
N PRO A 128 11.57 -3.94 -7.81
CA PRO A 128 10.99 -5.05 -8.55
C PRO A 128 10.89 -6.35 -7.72
N ALA A 129 11.59 -6.45 -6.58
CA ALA A 129 11.52 -7.62 -5.72
C ALA A 129 10.21 -7.68 -4.93
N TYR A 130 9.61 -6.53 -4.60
CA TYR A 130 8.32 -6.50 -3.91
C TYR A 130 7.14 -6.71 -4.89
N GLY A 131 7.25 -6.20 -6.12
CA GLY A 131 6.26 -6.44 -7.17
C GLY A 131 4.86 -5.94 -6.81
N ALA A 132 4.71 -4.66 -6.46
CA ALA A 132 3.42 -4.09 -6.04
C ALA A 132 2.30 -4.22 -7.08
N ALA A 133 2.64 -4.20 -8.38
CA ALA A 133 1.66 -4.24 -9.47
C ALA A 133 0.80 -5.51 -9.53
N ASP A 134 1.31 -6.63 -8.98
CA ASP A 134 0.66 -7.94 -8.93
C ASP A 134 -0.37 -8.06 -7.78
N ILE A 135 -0.45 -7.06 -6.89
CA ILE A 135 -1.54 -6.90 -5.92
C ILE A 135 -2.60 -5.97 -6.54
N PRO A 136 -3.92 -6.28 -6.48
CA PRO A 136 -4.97 -5.38 -6.96
C PRO A 136 -4.86 -3.97 -6.38
N SER A 137 -5.20 -2.94 -7.17
CA SER A 137 -5.09 -1.53 -6.78
C SER A 137 -5.79 -1.22 -5.47
N ASP A 138 -7.01 -1.72 -5.35
CA ASP A 138 -7.91 -1.33 -4.27
C ASP A 138 -7.54 -2.10 -2.99
N TRP A 139 -7.00 -3.31 -3.13
CA TRP A 139 -6.45 -4.12 -2.06
C TRP A 139 -5.12 -3.55 -1.54
N ARG A 140 -4.27 -3.00 -2.42
CA ARG A 140 -3.13 -2.15 -1.99
C ARG A 140 -3.61 -0.93 -1.21
N ALA A 141 -4.66 -0.27 -1.67
CA ALA A 141 -5.25 0.88 -1.01
C ALA A 141 -6.01 0.54 0.28
N ALA A 142 -6.40 -0.72 0.48
CA ALA A 142 -6.91 -1.25 1.75
C ALA A 142 -5.80 -1.29 2.81
N MET A 143 -4.69 -1.94 2.48
CA MET A 143 -3.60 -2.28 3.41
C MET A 143 -2.69 -1.09 3.80
N SER A 144 -3.05 0.15 3.45
CA SER A 144 -2.17 1.31 3.63
C SER A 144 -2.95 2.63 3.71
N SER A 145 -2.23 3.74 3.87
CA SER A 145 -2.74 5.11 3.84
C SER A 145 -3.10 5.64 2.44
N ALA A 146 -3.16 4.80 1.40
CA ALA A 146 -3.21 5.24 0.00
C ALA A 146 -4.35 6.22 -0.34
N SER A 147 -5.47 6.17 0.38
CA SER A 147 -6.58 7.13 0.23
C SER A 147 -6.25 8.56 0.69
N THR A 148 -5.13 8.76 1.41
CA THR A 148 -4.56 10.09 1.71
C THR A 148 -3.50 10.54 0.70
N GLY A 149 -3.23 9.75 -0.35
CA GLY A 149 -2.31 10.09 -1.44
C GLY A 149 -0.93 9.43 -1.38
N SER A 150 -0.59 8.70 -0.31
CA SER A 150 0.70 8.02 -0.18
C SER A 150 0.60 6.72 0.64
N TYR A 151 1.63 5.87 0.58
CA TYR A 151 1.72 4.57 1.23
C TYR A 151 2.72 4.60 2.39
N CYS A 152 2.23 4.76 3.62
CA CYS A 152 3.08 4.72 4.82
C CYS A 152 3.34 3.30 5.38
N SER A 153 2.92 2.26 4.65
CA SER A 153 3.12 0.86 5.00
C SER A 153 3.41 0.00 3.78
N ILE A 154 4.18 -1.08 3.98
CA ILE A 154 4.37 -2.16 3.02
C ILE A 154 3.18 -3.12 3.17
N PRO A 155 2.33 -3.33 2.15
CA PRO A 155 1.27 -4.32 2.23
C PRO A 155 1.86 -5.73 2.45
N GLY A 156 1.44 -6.41 3.53
CA GLY A 156 2.04 -7.69 3.95
C GLY A 156 1.18 -8.88 3.56
N THR A 157 -0.11 -8.81 3.92
CA THR A 157 -1.15 -9.77 3.54
C THR A 157 -2.52 -9.13 3.82
N VAL A 158 -3.52 -9.41 2.98
CA VAL A 158 -4.88 -9.59 3.51
C VAL A 158 -5.06 -11.08 3.84
N LEU A 159 -6.14 -11.53 4.46
CA LEU A 159 -6.29 -12.95 4.84
C LEU A 159 -7.68 -13.46 4.38
N PRO A 160 -7.97 -14.05 3.20
CA PRO A 160 -9.35 -14.35 2.72
C PRO A 160 -10.49 -14.68 3.74
N THR A 161 -11.78 -14.31 3.54
CA THR A 161 -12.93 -14.92 4.29
C THR A 161 -13.91 -15.59 3.35
N HIS A 162 -14.48 -16.67 3.87
CA HIS A 162 -15.36 -17.61 3.22
C HIS A 162 -15.93 -18.53 4.31
N MET A 163 -17.11 -19.10 4.07
CA MET A 163 -17.62 -20.23 4.83
C MET A 163 -16.90 -21.50 4.41
N TYR A 164 -16.31 -22.21 5.38
CA TYR A 164 -15.92 -23.62 5.20
C TYR A 164 -17.10 -24.52 5.59
N TYR A 165 -17.33 -25.60 4.83
CA TYR A 165 -18.42 -26.54 5.11
C TYR A 165 -18.00 -27.98 4.80
N ARG A 166 -18.65 -28.95 5.43
CA ARG A 166 -18.40 -30.39 5.22
C ARG A 166 -19.19 -30.91 4.01
N THR A 167 -18.52 -31.13 2.89
CA THR A 167 -19.16 -31.56 1.63
C THR A 167 -19.78 -32.95 1.72
N ASP A 168 -19.20 -33.85 2.53
CA ASP A 168 -19.74 -35.19 2.77
C ASP A 168 -21.02 -35.16 3.60
N ILE A 169 -21.04 -34.36 4.68
CA ILE A 169 -22.24 -34.16 5.51
C ILE A 169 -23.37 -33.50 4.70
N PHE A 170 -23.03 -32.48 3.89
CA PHE A 170 -23.99 -31.81 3.03
C PHE A 170 -24.54 -32.76 1.96
N ALA A 171 -23.72 -33.64 1.38
CA ALA A 171 -24.19 -34.66 0.45
C ALA A 171 -25.08 -35.72 1.12
N VAL A 172 -24.71 -36.20 2.31
CA VAL A 172 -25.50 -37.21 3.08
C VAL A 172 -26.88 -36.67 3.46
N HIS A 173 -26.99 -35.40 3.80
CA HIS A 173 -28.25 -34.77 4.19
C HIS A 173 -28.96 -34.02 3.05
N ASN A 174 -28.44 -34.07 1.82
CA ASN A 174 -28.96 -33.36 0.63
C ASN A 174 -29.15 -31.84 0.88
N ILE A 175 -28.13 -31.21 1.49
CA ILE A 175 -28.10 -29.79 1.85
C ILE A 175 -27.35 -29.01 0.76
N SER A 176 -28.02 -28.03 0.16
CA SER A 176 -27.38 -27.01 -0.68
C SER A 176 -26.58 -26.02 0.17
N VAL A 177 -25.48 -25.49 -0.36
CA VAL A 177 -24.68 -24.45 0.32
C VAL A 177 -25.57 -23.23 0.64
N PRO A 178 -25.74 -22.84 1.93
CA PRO A 178 -26.53 -21.67 2.30
C PRO A 178 -26.04 -20.39 1.66
N ALA A 179 -26.99 -19.60 1.15
CA ALA A 179 -26.73 -18.29 0.56
C ALA A 179 -27.13 -17.14 1.49
N THR A 180 -28.06 -17.36 2.41
CA THR A 180 -28.46 -16.38 3.44
C THR A 180 -28.06 -16.83 4.85
N TRP A 181 -27.92 -15.88 5.78
CA TRP A 181 -27.71 -16.23 7.19
C TRP A 181 -28.85 -17.05 7.78
N ASP A 182 -30.09 -16.81 7.36
CA ASP A 182 -31.26 -17.54 7.83
C ASP A 182 -31.24 -19.01 7.35
N GLU A 183 -30.81 -19.26 6.10
CA GLU A 183 -30.54 -20.62 5.58
C GLU A 183 -29.39 -21.31 6.35
N LEU A 184 -28.31 -20.57 6.67
CA LEU A 184 -27.18 -21.14 7.42
C LEU A 184 -27.59 -21.49 8.86
N LEU A 185 -28.34 -20.63 9.53
CA LEU A 185 -28.86 -20.90 10.87
C LEU A 185 -29.83 -22.09 10.84
N THR A 186 -30.72 -22.17 9.84
CA THR A 186 -31.62 -23.32 9.66
C THR A 186 -30.84 -24.63 9.48
N VAL A 187 -29.77 -24.63 8.69
CA VAL A 187 -28.87 -25.80 8.52
C VAL A 187 -28.14 -26.13 9.83
N ALA A 188 -27.62 -25.12 10.53
CA ALA A 188 -26.89 -25.30 11.79
C ALA A 188 -27.79 -25.87 12.90
N GLU A 189 -28.99 -25.32 13.08
CA GLU A 189 -30.00 -25.82 14.02
C GLU A 189 -30.47 -27.23 13.65
N ALA A 190 -30.68 -27.51 12.36
CA ALA A 190 -31.07 -28.83 11.90
C ALA A 190 -30.01 -29.90 12.18
N LEU A 191 -28.71 -29.57 12.10
CA LEU A 191 -27.59 -30.50 12.29
C LEU A 191 -27.07 -30.58 13.74
N HIS A 192 -27.24 -29.54 14.55
CA HIS A 192 -26.72 -29.51 15.91
C HIS A 192 -27.31 -30.60 16.81
N GLY A 193 -26.46 -31.24 17.62
CA GLY A 193 -26.83 -32.29 18.55
C GLY A 193 -26.94 -33.68 17.92
N ARG A 194 -26.66 -33.82 16.62
CA ARG A 194 -26.55 -35.11 15.93
C ARG A 194 -25.11 -35.61 15.95
N ASP A 195 -24.94 -36.91 15.97
CA ASP A 195 -23.69 -37.57 15.55
C ASP A 195 -23.60 -37.49 14.02
N MET A 196 -22.65 -36.72 13.47
CA MET A 196 -22.48 -36.52 12.03
C MET A 196 -21.29 -37.28 11.44
N ASP A 197 -20.27 -37.63 12.22
CA ASP A 197 -19.10 -38.37 11.72
C ASP A 197 -18.98 -39.84 12.17
N GLY A 198 -19.81 -40.26 13.12
CA GLY A 198 -19.98 -41.64 13.56
C GLY A 198 -19.24 -42.02 14.84
N ASP A 199 -18.73 -41.06 15.63
CA ASP A 199 -18.00 -41.33 16.87
C ASP A 199 -18.90 -41.59 18.09
N GLY A 200 -20.20 -41.31 17.99
CA GLY A 200 -21.20 -41.49 19.05
C GLY A 200 -21.43 -40.26 19.94
N LEU A 201 -20.83 -39.10 19.63
CA LEU A 201 -21.00 -37.83 20.34
C LEU A 201 -21.91 -36.86 19.56
N PRO A 202 -22.52 -35.86 20.23
CA PRO A 202 -23.32 -34.83 19.58
C PRO A 202 -22.46 -33.69 19.00
N ASP A 203 -22.52 -33.47 17.69
CA ASP A 203 -21.81 -32.42 16.98
C ASP A 203 -22.44 -31.02 17.08
N TYR A 204 -21.64 -30.02 16.71
CA TYR A 204 -22.08 -28.64 16.49
C TYR A 204 -22.35 -28.39 15.00
N GLY A 205 -23.58 -28.01 14.65
CA GLY A 205 -23.97 -27.67 13.28
C GLY A 205 -23.32 -26.38 12.75
N ILE A 206 -22.70 -25.58 13.62
CA ILE A 206 -21.86 -24.43 13.27
C ILE A 206 -20.74 -24.28 14.32
N CYS A 207 -19.53 -23.91 13.87
CA CYS A 207 -18.39 -23.66 14.74
C CYS A 207 -17.84 -22.24 14.49
N MET A 208 -17.64 -21.49 15.58
CA MET A 208 -17.16 -20.11 15.58
C MET A 208 -16.31 -19.92 16.85
N ASP A 209 -15.19 -19.20 16.76
CA ASP A 209 -14.42 -18.89 17.97
C ASP A 209 -15.06 -17.74 18.73
N THR A 210 -15.67 -18.08 19.86
CA THR A 210 -16.35 -17.14 20.75
C THR A 210 -15.49 -16.76 21.96
N ARG A 211 -14.20 -17.15 22.03
CA ARG A 211 -13.39 -16.94 23.25
C ARG A 211 -13.14 -15.45 23.52
N GLU A 212 -13.50 -15.02 24.74
CA GLU A 212 -13.37 -13.64 25.21
C GLU A 212 -11.94 -13.09 25.07
N ALA A 213 -10.94 -13.93 25.36
CA ALA A 213 -9.53 -13.59 25.31
C ALA A 213 -8.94 -13.47 23.89
N CYS A 214 -9.66 -13.96 22.86
CA CYS A 214 -9.22 -13.93 21.46
C CYS A 214 -9.80 -12.76 20.66
N GLY A 215 -10.84 -12.08 21.15
CA GLY A 215 -11.41 -10.85 20.54
C GLY A 215 -12.22 -11.03 19.25
N GLN A 216 -11.93 -12.07 18.45
CA GLN A 216 -12.47 -12.30 17.09
C GLN A 216 -14.00 -12.45 17.02
N TYR A 217 -14.69 -12.73 18.12
CA TYR A 217 -16.17 -12.79 18.17
C TYR A 217 -16.84 -11.48 17.70
N GLY A 218 -16.19 -10.33 17.93
CA GLY A 218 -16.70 -9.03 17.47
C GLY A 218 -16.48 -8.80 15.97
N ASP A 219 -15.48 -9.47 15.38
CA ASP A 219 -15.29 -9.49 13.93
C ASP A 219 -16.41 -10.29 13.27
N ILE A 220 -16.77 -11.46 13.81
CA ILE A 220 -17.90 -12.28 13.34
C ILE A 220 -19.21 -11.47 13.35
N LEU A 221 -19.47 -10.74 14.42
CA LEU A 221 -20.63 -9.83 14.50
C LEU A 221 -20.53 -8.66 13.51
N LEU A 222 -19.34 -8.10 13.30
CA LEU A 222 -19.08 -7.16 12.20
C LEU A 222 -19.41 -7.80 10.84
N MET A 223 -19.16 -9.10 10.62
CA MET A 223 -19.47 -9.79 9.34
C MET A 223 -20.96 -10.01 9.10
N VAL A 224 -21.72 -10.32 10.15
CA VAL A 224 -23.19 -10.42 10.06
C VAL A 224 -23.78 -9.02 9.85
N LEU A 225 -23.40 -8.04 10.67
CA LEU A 225 -23.84 -6.65 10.53
C LEU A 225 -23.44 -6.05 9.18
N ALA A 226 -22.27 -6.42 8.66
CA ALA A 226 -21.82 -6.06 7.34
C ALA A 226 -22.82 -6.44 6.26
N THR A 227 -23.35 -7.67 6.23
CA THR A 227 -24.36 -8.08 5.21
C THR A 227 -25.58 -7.18 5.18
N MET A 228 -25.84 -6.46 6.27
CA MET A 228 -26.95 -5.55 6.43
C MET A 228 -26.54 -4.07 6.26
N ILE A 229 -25.23 -3.73 6.21
CA ILE A 229 -24.69 -2.35 6.35
C ILE A 229 -23.50 -1.97 5.41
N SER A 230 -22.45 -2.81 5.20
CA SER A 230 -21.18 -2.54 4.43
C SER A 230 -20.23 -3.78 4.40
N SER A 231 -19.12 -3.88 3.62
CA SER A 231 -18.51 -5.16 3.10
C SER A 231 -16.95 -5.43 3.24
N HIS A 232 -16.36 -6.47 2.58
CA HIS A 232 -14.91 -6.67 2.16
C HIS A 232 -14.16 -7.91 2.73
N ALA A 233 -13.12 -8.54 2.14
CA ALA A 233 -12.53 -9.88 2.52
C ALA A 233 -12.78 -10.56 3.94
N SER A 234 -11.97 -10.61 5.02
CA SER A 234 -10.75 -11.42 5.35
C SER A 234 -10.79 -12.10 6.79
N VAL A 235 -10.32 -13.37 7.02
CA VAL A 235 -10.51 -14.35 8.15
C VAL A 235 -10.40 -15.91 7.82
N PRO A 236 -9.24 -16.61 7.54
CA PRO A 236 -9.20 -18.07 7.18
C PRO A 236 -8.19 -19.02 7.90
N SER A 237 -8.27 -20.35 7.65
CA SER A 237 -7.22 -21.37 7.95
C SER A 237 -7.37 -22.70 7.13
N ARG A 238 -6.64 -23.79 7.42
CA ARG A 238 -6.51 -25.02 6.58
C ARG A 238 -6.91 -26.32 7.31
N VAL A 239 -7.74 -27.18 6.70
CA VAL A 239 -8.12 -28.53 7.21
C VAL A 239 -7.96 -29.59 6.12
N SER A 240 -7.63 -30.83 6.51
CA SER A 240 -7.25 -31.94 5.62
C SER A 240 -8.42 -32.85 5.19
N GLY A 241 -8.30 -33.43 3.98
CA GLY A 241 -8.95 -34.71 3.67
C GLY A 241 -10.24 -34.70 2.84
N GLY A 242 -10.30 -33.95 1.72
CA GLY A 242 -11.26 -34.19 0.61
C GLY A 242 -12.76 -33.96 0.90
N LYS A 243 -13.11 -33.64 2.15
CA LYS A 243 -14.47 -33.49 2.69
C LYS A 243 -14.83 -32.03 3.02
N LEU A 244 -14.02 -31.06 2.59
CA LEU A 244 -14.16 -29.65 2.94
C LEU A 244 -14.39 -28.79 1.69
N GLY A 245 -15.53 -28.12 1.64
CA GLY A 245 -15.84 -27.10 0.63
C GLY A 245 -15.54 -25.69 1.14
N THR A 246 -15.41 -24.75 0.21
CA THR A 246 -15.26 -23.31 0.48
C THR A 246 -16.32 -22.55 -0.32
N ALA A 247 -16.98 -21.59 0.30
CA ALA A 247 -17.99 -20.72 -0.31
C ALA A 247 -17.87 -19.29 0.25
N PRO A 248 -18.38 -18.24 -0.43
CA PRO A 248 -18.50 -16.90 0.19
C PRO A 248 -19.25 -16.95 1.53
N LEU A 249 -19.16 -15.88 2.34
CA LEU A 249 -20.07 -15.77 3.48
C LEU A 249 -21.52 -15.62 2.98
N PRO A 250 -22.51 -16.14 3.72
CA PRO A 250 -23.91 -15.88 3.41
C PRO A 250 -24.20 -14.37 3.42
N GLY A 251 -25.15 -13.93 2.60
CA GLY A 251 -25.64 -12.56 2.58
C GLY A 251 -26.95 -12.38 3.34
N SER A 252 -27.63 -11.25 3.08
CA SER A 252 -28.96 -10.98 3.60
C SER A 252 -29.95 -10.56 2.51
N GLU A 253 -31.19 -11.06 2.60
CA GLU A 253 -32.34 -10.54 1.83
C GLU A 253 -32.76 -9.12 2.26
N ARG A 254 -32.18 -8.57 3.35
CA ARG A 254 -32.58 -7.29 3.95
C ARG A 254 -31.37 -6.40 4.26
N VAL A 255 -31.51 -5.11 3.96
CA VAL A 255 -30.47 -4.10 4.16
C VAL A 255 -30.97 -2.92 4.99
N LEU A 256 -30.05 -2.21 5.66
CA LEU A 256 -30.37 -1.06 6.50
C LEU A 256 -30.79 0.17 5.66
N ASP A 257 -32.07 0.51 5.72
CA ASP A 257 -32.58 1.81 5.28
C ASP A 257 -32.10 2.89 6.27
N ARG A 258 -30.98 3.55 5.93
CA ARG A 258 -30.31 4.53 6.79
C ARG A 258 -31.23 5.68 7.28
N PRO A 259 -32.19 6.21 6.49
CA PRO A 259 -33.13 7.23 6.96
C PRO A 259 -34.11 6.76 8.04
N SER A 260 -34.66 5.54 7.92
CA SER A 260 -35.61 5.01 8.91
C SER A 260 -34.96 4.20 10.04
N GLY A 261 -33.69 3.82 9.89
CA GLY A 261 -32.96 2.99 10.85
C GLY A 261 -33.45 1.54 10.91
N ARG A 262 -34.11 1.04 9.85
CA ARG A 262 -34.75 -0.28 9.82
C ARG A 262 -34.22 -1.16 8.69
N LEU A 263 -34.21 -2.48 8.91
CA LEU A 263 -33.92 -3.46 7.87
C LEU A 263 -35.12 -3.61 6.92
N VAL A 264 -34.93 -3.32 5.64
CA VAL A 264 -35.95 -3.41 4.58
C VAL A 264 -35.54 -4.43 3.51
N PRO A 265 -36.47 -5.00 2.72
CA PRO A 265 -36.13 -5.90 1.64
C PRO A 265 -35.15 -5.30 0.62
N CYS A 266 -34.24 -6.14 0.15
CA CYS A 266 -33.24 -5.81 -0.85
C CYS A 266 -33.88 -5.74 -2.26
N THR A 267 -33.55 -4.71 -3.03
CA THR A 267 -34.08 -4.47 -4.39
C THR A 267 -32.93 -4.03 -5.31
N PRO A 268 -33.06 -4.07 -6.65
CA PRO A 268 -31.99 -3.66 -7.56
C PRO A 268 -31.50 -2.21 -7.33
N GLU A 269 -32.40 -1.34 -6.89
CA GLU A 269 -32.13 0.08 -6.63
C GLU A 269 -31.50 0.32 -5.25
N ARG A 270 -31.85 -0.52 -4.26
CA ARG A 270 -31.30 -0.47 -2.89
C ARG A 270 -29.98 -1.25 -2.75
N CYS A 271 -29.80 -2.26 -3.59
CA CYS A 271 -28.71 -3.22 -3.56
C CYS A 271 -28.16 -3.46 -4.99
N PRO A 272 -27.49 -2.48 -5.62
CA PRO A 272 -27.02 -2.62 -7.01
C PRO A 272 -25.98 -3.73 -7.24
N HIS A 273 -25.45 -4.33 -6.17
CA HIS A 273 -24.50 -5.44 -6.19
C HIS A 273 -25.02 -6.72 -5.52
N ALA A 274 -26.33 -6.80 -5.19
CA ALA A 274 -26.92 -8.04 -4.68
C ALA A 274 -26.98 -9.12 -5.77
N GLN A 275 -26.70 -10.35 -5.36
CA GLN A 275 -26.76 -11.51 -6.24
C GLN A 275 -28.18 -12.09 -6.24
N ARG A 276 -28.60 -12.62 -7.39
CA ARG A 276 -29.81 -13.44 -7.50
C ARG A 276 -29.47 -14.85 -7.07
N VAL A 277 -30.20 -15.39 -6.11
CA VAL A 277 -30.00 -16.77 -5.64
C VAL A 277 -31.34 -17.49 -5.61
N ALA A 278 -31.35 -18.76 -6.06
CA ALA A 278 -32.50 -19.62 -5.94
C ALA A 278 -32.75 -19.96 -4.46
N ARG A 279 -33.96 -19.65 -3.97
CA ARG A 279 -34.34 -19.82 -2.57
C ARG A 279 -34.46 -21.30 -2.21
N GLY A 280 -33.71 -21.77 -1.20
CA GLY A 280 -33.69 -23.20 -0.83
C GLY A 280 -34.98 -23.74 -0.22
N ASP A 281 -35.76 -22.88 0.46
CA ASP A 281 -37.01 -23.22 1.17
C ASP A 281 -38.30 -22.79 0.42
N GLY A 282 -38.16 -22.21 -0.77
CA GLY A 282 -39.27 -21.61 -1.53
C GLY A 282 -39.96 -22.55 -2.53
N PRO A 283 -41.09 -22.12 -3.12
CA PRO A 283 -41.64 -22.78 -4.31
C PRO A 283 -40.59 -22.78 -5.44
N SER A 284 -40.44 -23.92 -6.11
CA SER A 284 -39.32 -24.21 -7.02
C SER A 284 -39.12 -23.13 -8.09
N GLY A 285 -37.95 -22.49 -8.07
CA GLY A 285 -37.58 -21.44 -9.02
C GLY A 285 -37.82 -20.00 -8.55
N GLN A 286 -38.23 -19.78 -7.30
CA GLN A 286 -38.23 -18.43 -6.73
C GLN A 286 -36.80 -17.95 -6.47
N GLU A 287 -36.35 -16.94 -7.20
CA GLU A 287 -35.12 -16.20 -6.89
C GLU A 287 -35.37 -15.12 -5.82
N VAL A 288 -34.37 -14.89 -4.98
CA VAL A 288 -34.29 -13.77 -4.03
C VAL A 288 -33.04 -12.93 -4.32
N LEU A 289 -33.09 -11.63 -3.98
CA LEU A 289 -31.92 -10.76 -4.04
C LEU A 289 -31.20 -10.78 -2.69
N VAL A 290 -29.98 -11.30 -2.69
CA VAL A 290 -29.14 -11.46 -1.51
C VAL A 290 -27.99 -10.46 -1.59
N ASN A 291 -27.89 -9.57 -0.60
CA ASN A 291 -26.73 -8.71 -0.42
C ASN A 291 -25.56 -9.55 0.14
N THR A 292 -24.88 -10.28 -0.75
CA THR A 292 -23.75 -11.17 -0.45
C THR A 292 -22.51 -10.37 -0.06
N ILE A 293 -21.77 -10.88 0.91
CA ILE A 293 -20.69 -10.12 1.55
C ILE A 293 -19.52 -10.97 2.03
N VAL A 294 -18.59 -10.27 2.67
CA VAL A 294 -17.30 -10.63 3.24
C VAL A 294 -17.02 -9.52 4.28
N THR A 295 -16.22 -9.68 5.34
CA THR A 295 -15.79 -8.51 6.19
C THR A 295 -14.30 -8.51 6.55
N ILE A 296 -13.63 -7.36 6.33
CA ILE A 296 -12.21 -7.35 5.96
C ILE A 296 -11.25 -7.15 7.12
N LYS A 297 -10.04 -7.70 6.94
CA LYS A 297 -8.82 -7.35 7.65
C LYS A 297 -7.57 -7.32 6.75
N SER A 298 -6.52 -6.69 7.26
CA SER A 298 -5.19 -6.71 6.67
C SER A 298 -4.10 -6.73 7.74
N VAL A 299 -2.90 -7.16 7.34
CA VAL A 299 -1.66 -6.90 8.07
C VAL A 299 -0.64 -6.34 7.09
N SER A 300 -0.26 -5.09 7.30
CA SER A 300 0.82 -4.39 6.62
C SER A 300 1.99 -4.17 7.57
N PHE A 301 3.10 -3.65 7.07
CA PHE A 301 4.27 -3.32 7.90
C PHE A 301 4.71 -1.89 7.66
N SER A 302 4.58 -1.03 8.69
CA SER A 302 5.11 0.33 8.66
C SER A 302 6.47 0.40 9.32
N ILE A 303 7.30 1.30 8.78
CA ILE A 303 8.66 1.56 9.24
C ILE A 303 8.67 2.89 9.97
N ASN A 304 9.41 2.95 11.07
CA ASN A 304 9.58 4.13 11.90
C ASN A 304 10.29 5.24 11.11
N ARG A 305 9.63 6.40 10.95
CA ARG A 305 10.20 7.58 10.27
C ARG A 305 11.45 8.14 10.97
N TYR A 306 11.58 7.90 12.27
CA TYR A 306 12.62 8.47 13.12
C TYR A 306 13.81 7.52 13.38
N SER A 307 13.72 6.28 12.89
CA SER A 307 14.89 5.38 12.86
C SER A 307 15.94 5.87 11.86
N PRO A 308 17.26 5.72 12.14
CA PRO A 308 18.33 6.05 11.20
C PRO A 308 18.16 5.42 9.80
N PRO A 309 18.62 6.07 8.71
CA PRO A 309 18.41 5.61 7.34
C PRO A 309 18.85 4.16 7.07
N TYR A 310 19.97 3.71 7.64
CA TYR A 310 20.42 2.32 7.50
C TYR A 310 19.42 1.31 8.09
N ARG A 311 18.71 1.67 9.16
CA ARG A 311 17.68 0.84 9.81
C ARG A 311 16.40 0.81 8.99
N GLN A 312 15.97 1.97 8.49
CA GLN A 312 14.84 2.06 7.56
C GLN A 312 15.07 1.20 6.31
N ALA A 313 16.25 1.29 5.70
CA ALA A 313 16.63 0.48 4.54
C ALA A 313 16.72 -1.01 4.87
N ALA A 314 17.26 -1.39 6.03
CA ALA A 314 17.31 -2.78 6.48
C ALA A 314 15.93 -3.37 6.74
N ALA A 315 15.04 -2.62 7.40
CA ALA A 315 13.64 -2.99 7.65
C ALA A 315 12.87 -3.11 6.33
N PHE A 316 12.89 -2.07 5.48
CA PHE A 316 12.23 -2.07 4.17
C PHE A 316 12.66 -3.28 3.36
N ARG A 317 13.96 -3.53 3.23
CA ARG A 317 14.43 -4.58 2.33
C ARG A 317 14.22 -5.98 2.88
N MET A 318 14.22 -6.16 4.21
CA MET A 318 13.77 -7.41 4.84
C MET A 318 12.31 -7.69 4.50
N LEU A 319 11.43 -6.72 4.80
CA LEU A 319 9.99 -6.83 4.60
C LEU A 319 9.63 -7.00 3.12
N ALA A 320 10.17 -6.17 2.23
CA ALA A 320 9.96 -6.24 0.79
C ALA A 320 10.41 -7.58 0.18
N THR A 321 11.49 -8.18 0.69
CA THR A 321 11.95 -9.50 0.20
C THR A 321 11.10 -10.64 0.76
N LEU A 322 10.70 -10.60 2.04
CA LEU A 322 9.83 -11.61 2.65
C LEU A 322 8.38 -11.52 2.12
N MET A 323 7.90 -10.33 1.74
CA MET A 323 6.59 -10.09 1.13
C MET A 323 6.61 -10.15 -0.42
N SER A 324 7.73 -10.55 -1.02
CA SER A 324 7.87 -10.77 -2.47
C SER A 324 6.94 -11.87 -2.98
N PRO A 325 6.57 -11.90 -4.28
CA PRO A 325 5.69 -12.93 -4.84
C PRO A 325 6.18 -14.36 -4.54
N ALA A 326 7.47 -14.64 -4.72
CA ALA A 326 8.04 -15.97 -4.48
C ALA A 326 7.98 -16.38 -2.99
N GLN A 327 8.39 -15.51 -2.07
CA GLN A 327 8.35 -15.83 -0.63
C GLN A 327 6.92 -15.91 -0.08
N GLN A 328 5.97 -15.16 -0.65
CA GLN A 328 4.56 -15.28 -0.30
C GLN A 328 3.89 -16.51 -0.94
N GLN A 329 4.31 -16.93 -2.14
CA GLN A 329 3.86 -18.19 -2.73
C GLN A 329 4.27 -19.39 -1.86
N GLU A 330 5.55 -19.46 -1.47
CA GLU A 330 6.03 -20.48 -0.52
C GLU A 330 5.32 -20.42 0.85
N ARG A 331 4.83 -19.25 1.28
CA ARG A 331 4.09 -19.05 2.55
C ARG A 331 2.67 -19.59 2.45
N ILE A 332 1.89 -19.21 1.43
CA ILE A 332 0.48 -19.63 1.31
C ILE A 332 0.34 -21.13 0.99
N LEU A 333 1.41 -21.78 0.53
CA LEU A 333 1.47 -23.22 0.31
C LEU A 333 1.78 -24.03 1.59
N ALA A 334 2.23 -23.37 2.67
CA ALA A 334 2.62 -24.02 3.93
C ALA A 334 1.43 -24.61 4.71
N VAL A 335 1.67 -25.70 5.44
CA VAL A 335 0.63 -26.45 6.17
C VAL A 335 0.00 -25.62 7.30
N ASN A 336 0.80 -24.75 7.92
CA ASN A 336 0.47 -23.89 9.06
C ASN A 336 0.28 -22.41 8.65
N THR A 337 -0.13 -22.14 7.41
CA THR A 337 -0.44 -20.76 6.98
C THR A 337 -1.84 -20.32 7.43
N GLU A 338 -1.93 -19.07 7.88
CA GLU A 338 -3.18 -18.33 8.10
C GLU A 338 -3.39 -17.27 7.00
N SER A 339 -2.46 -17.19 6.04
CA SER A 339 -2.48 -16.25 4.92
C SER A 339 -2.86 -16.98 3.63
N GLY A 340 -3.85 -16.45 2.92
CA GLY A 340 -4.25 -16.89 1.59
C GLY A 340 -3.80 -15.93 0.50
N PRO A 341 -4.13 -16.20 -0.78
CA PRO A 341 -3.85 -15.31 -1.90
C PRO A 341 -4.31 -13.85 -1.67
N PHE A 342 -3.41 -12.91 -1.94
CA PHE A 342 -3.66 -11.47 -2.06
C PHE A 342 -3.08 -10.85 -3.35
N ARG A 343 -2.42 -11.68 -4.16
CA ARG A 343 -1.79 -11.36 -5.45
C ARG A 343 -2.46 -12.13 -6.58
N ALA A 344 -2.43 -11.59 -7.80
CA ALA A 344 -2.97 -12.26 -8.98
C ALA A 344 -2.20 -13.56 -9.30
N SER A 345 -0.86 -13.52 -9.20
CA SER A 345 0.02 -14.68 -9.42
C SER A 345 -0.25 -15.87 -8.49
N GLN A 346 -0.77 -15.62 -7.28
CA GLN A 346 -1.06 -16.65 -6.27
C GLN A 346 -2.31 -17.49 -6.59
N LEU A 347 -3.04 -17.15 -7.66
CA LEU A 347 -4.28 -17.80 -8.10
C LEU A 347 -4.08 -18.80 -9.24
N ASP A 348 -2.84 -19.12 -9.61
CA ASP A 348 -2.55 -20.24 -10.51
C ASP A 348 -2.94 -21.56 -9.83
N LEU A 349 -3.57 -22.48 -10.56
CA LEU A 349 -3.94 -23.80 -10.05
C LEU A 349 -2.74 -24.75 -10.02
N ASP A 350 -1.85 -24.65 -11.01
CA ASP A 350 -0.82 -25.66 -11.24
C ASP A 350 0.27 -25.56 -10.17
N GLU A 351 0.61 -24.36 -9.70
CA GLU A 351 1.47 -24.12 -8.53
C GLU A 351 0.99 -24.87 -7.27
N TRP A 352 -0.31 -24.83 -6.98
CA TRP A 352 -0.89 -25.48 -5.80
C TRP A 352 -0.96 -27.01 -5.96
N VAL A 353 -1.26 -27.50 -7.16
CA VAL A 353 -1.25 -28.94 -7.47
C VAL A 353 0.19 -29.50 -7.42
N ASN A 354 1.18 -28.76 -7.92
CA ASN A 354 2.60 -29.10 -7.80
C ASN A 354 3.08 -29.13 -6.34
N ALA A 355 2.49 -28.30 -5.47
CA ALA A 355 2.68 -28.33 -4.02
C ALA A 355 1.90 -29.47 -3.30
N GLY A 356 1.25 -30.36 -4.04
CA GLY A 356 0.57 -31.56 -3.50
C GLY A 356 -0.86 -31.31 -2.99
N TYR A 357 -1.50 -30.20 -3.35
CA TYR A 357 -2.92 -30.00 -3.04
C TYR A 357 -3.83 -30.74 -4.04
N ASP A 358 -5.02 -31.15 -3.57
CA ASP A 358 -6.01 -31.82 -4.43
C ASP A 358 -6.55 -30.88 -5.54
N PRO A 359 -6.52 -31.27 -6.82
CA PRO A 359 -6.93 -30.39 -7.93
C PRO A 359 -8.39 -29.94 -7.92
N ALA A 360 -9.31 -30.73 -7.35
CA ALA A 360 -10.74 -30.40 -7.36
C ALA A 360 -11.09 -29.39 -6.26
N ASN A 361 -10.65 -29.67 -5.03
CA ASN A 361 -10.85 -28.78 -3.88
C ASN A 361 -10.11 -27.46 -4.08
N THR A 362 -8.87 -27.50 -4.60
CA THR A 362 -8.08 -26.28 -4.90
C THR A 362 -8.75 -25.42 -5.97
N ARG A 363 -9.35 -26.03 -7.00
CA ARG A 363 -10.10 -25.29 -8.03
C ARG A 363 -11.32 -24.57 -7.45
N SER A 364 -12.03 -25.19 -6.51
CA SER A 364 -13.15 -24.56 -5.79
C SER A 364 -12.66 -23.41 -4.89
N TYR A 365 -11.60 -23.63 -4.12
CA TYR A 365 -10.97 -22.61 -3.26
C TYR A 365 -10.48 -21.40 -4.06
N LEU A 366 -9.72 -21.59 -5.14
CA LEU A 366 -9.22 -20.50 -5.98
C LEU A 366 -10.33 -19.78 -6.76
N ALA A 367 -11.42 -20.47 -7.11
CA ALA A 367 -12.61 -19.83 -7.69
C ALA A 367 -13.33 -18.92 -6.68
N ALA A 368 -13.50 -19.38 -5.43
CA ALA A 368 -14.03 -18.54 -4.35
C ALA A 368 -13.13 -17.32 -4.08
N TYR A 369 -11.81 -17.50 -4.08
CA TYR A 369 -10.87 -16.39 -3.92
C TYR A 369 -10.92 -15.37 -5.05
N ARG A 370 -11.02 -15.80 -6.33
CA ARG A 370 -11.24 -14.87 -7.45
C ARG A 370 -12.55 -14.09 -7.28
N ALA A 371 -13.65 -14.75 -6.93
CA ALA A 371 -14.93 -14.09 -6.68
C ALA A 371 -14.88 -13.07 -5.52
N VAL A 372 -14.02 -13.28 -4.52
CA VAL A 372 -13.76 -12.32 -3.42
C VAL A 372 -12.86 -11.16 -3.87
N LEU A 373 -11.81 -11.44 -4.64
CA LEU A 373 -10.86 -10.47 -5.20
C LEU A 373 -11.51 -9.52 -6.23
N GLU A 374 -12.41 -10.06 -7.05
CA GLU A 374 -13.11 -9.38 -8.15
C GLU A 374 -14.49 -8.83 -7.72
N SER A 375 -14.87 -8.98 -6.45
CA SER A 375 -16.18 -8.54 -5.94
C SER A 375 -16.36 -7.02 -6.05
N PRO A 376 -17.51 -6.53 -6.58
CA PRO A 376 -17.86 -5.11 -6.55
C PRO A 376 -18.61 -4.68 -5.28
N ASN A 377 -19.15 -5.61 -4.48
CA ASN A 377 -19.90 -5.28 -3.26
C ASN A 377 -18.96 -5.19 -2.06
N VAL A 378 -18.25 -4.07 -1.89
CA VAL A 378 -17.02 -4.04 -1.06
C VAL A 378 -16.81 -2.81 -0.14
N SER A 379 -16.21 -3.01 1.04
CA SER A 379 -15.85 -1.98 2.04
C SER A 379 -14.58 -2.41 2.78
N TYR A 380 -13.96 -1.48 3.53
CA TYR A 380 -12.65 -1.71 4.14
C TYR A 380 -12.66 -1.69 5.66
N GLU A 381 -11.54 -2.07 6.27
CA GLU A 381 -11.26 -1.80 7.68
C GLU A 381 -11.55 -0.32 7.94
N LEU A 382 -12.28 -0.06 9.04
CA LEU A 382 -12.70 1.29 9.39
C LEU A 382 -11.46 2.17 9.58
N ARG A 383 -11.45 3.30 8.88
CA ARG A 383 -10.34 4.26 8.91
C ARG A 383 -10.89 5.65 9.19
N PHE A 384 -10.85 6.07 10.45
CA PHE A 384 -11.15 7.44 10.86
C PHE A 384 -10.43 7.80 12.17
N PRO A 385 -10.24 9.09 12.47
CA PRO A 385 -9.65 9.52 13.74
C PRO A 385 -10.48 9.03 14.94
N GLY A 386 -9.84 8.34 15.88
CA GLY A 386 -10.53 7.68 17.00
C GLY A 386 -11.19 6.33 16.66
N VAL A 387 -10.74 5.62 15.61
CA VAL A 387 -11.28 4.28 15.30
C VAL A 387 -10.95 3.21 16.35
N LEU A 388 -9.77 3.24 16.98
CA LEU A 388 -9.40 2.22 17.98
C LEU A 388 -10.40 2.15 19.17
N PRO A 389 -10.75 3.25 19.86
CA PRO A 389 -11.79 3.22 20.89
C PRO A 389 -13.20 2.96 20.35
N PHE A 390 -13.47 3.18 19.05
CA PHE A 390 -14.72 2.73 18.43
C PHE A 390 -14.76 1.20 18.30
N THR A 391 -13.68 0.59 17.79
CA THR A 391 -13.51 -0.86 17.68
C THR A 391 -13.67 -1.49 19.07
N ASP A 392 -12.97 -0.97 20.08
CA ASP A 392 -13.01 -1.50 21.44
C ASP A 392 -14.41 -1.37 22.09
N ALA A 393 -15.11 -0.26 21.83
CA ALA A 393 -16.50 -0.08 22.28
C ALA A 393 -17.48 -1.06 21.59
N LEU A 394 -17.23 -1.41 20.33
CA LEU A 394 -18.02 -2.42 19.62
C LEU A 394 -17.74 -3.82 20.15
N LEU A 395 -16.46 -4.16 20.40
CA LEU A 395 -16.06 -5.41 21.07
C LEU A 395 -16.67 -5.54 22.48
N LYS A 396 -16.82 -4.41 23.21
CA LYS A 396 -17.48 -4.32 24.51
C LYS A 396 -19.00 -4.53 24.41
N LEU A 397 -19.69 -3.91 23.45
CA LEU A 397 -21.12 -4.13 23.19
C LEU A 397 -21.40 -5.59 22.85
N ALA A 398 -20.62 -6.16 21.93
CA ALA A 398 -20.71 -7.56 21.54
C ALA A 398 -20.56 -8.49 22.75
N ARG A 399 -19.56 -8.22 23.60
CA ARG A 399 -19.28 -9.02 24.80
C ARG A 399 -20.37 -8.90 25.87
N SER A 400 -20.86 -7.70 26.13
CA SER A 400 -21.82 -7.49 27.21
C SER A 400 -23.17 -8.16 26.90
N VAL A 401 -23.57 -8.20 25.63
CA VAL A 401 -24.79 -8.89 25.18
C VAL A 401 -24.61 -10.41 25.10
N LEU A 402 -23.57 -10.91 24.39
CA LEU A 402 -23.41 -12.35 24.14
C LEU A 402 -23.25 -13.18 25.42
N TRP A 403 -22.58 -12.65 26.44
CA TRP A 403 -22.38 -13.32 27.74
C TRP A 403 -23.42 -12.94 28.80
N GLY A 404 -24.49 -12.23 28.44
CA GLY A 404 -25.59 -11.89 29.36
C GLY A 404 -25.26 -10.83 30.43
N ASN A 405 -24.09 -10.19 30.35
CA ASN A 405 -23.65 -9.15 31.28
C ASN A 405 -24.43 -7.82 31.12
N SER A 406 -25.20 -7.64 30.05
CA SER A 406 -26.06 -6.48 29.79
C SER A 406 -27.19 -6.82 28.82
N SER A 407 -28.31 -6.09 28.90
CA SER A 407 -29.32 -6.14 27.85
C SER A 407 -28.86 -5.36 26.61
N LEU A 408 -29.33 -5.77 25.42
CA LEU A 408 -29.01 -5.11 24.15
C LEU A 408 -29.27 -3.59 24.19
N ALA A 409 -30.40 -3.16 24.76
CA ALA A 409 -30.75 -1.75 24.87
C ALA A 409 -29.78 -0.95 25.78
N ALA A 410 -29.25 -1.57 26.84
CA ALA A 410 -28.24 -0.93 27.69
C ALA A 410 -26.88 -0.84 26.97
N ALA A 411 -26.46 -1.92 26.31
CA ALA A 411 -25.21 -1.98 25.55
C ALA A 411 -25.22 -1.01 24.35
N GLU A 412 -26.34 -0.92 23.62
CA GLU A 412 -26.53 0.08 22.57
C GLU A 412 -26.42 1.52 23.09
N SER A 413 -26.97 1.80 24.28
CA SER A 413 -26.92 3.14 24.88
C SER A 413 -25.49 3.56 25.22
N ASP A 414 -24.72 2.67 25.86
CA ASP A 414 -23.30 2.85 26.20
C ASP A 414 -22.43 3.00 24.94
N PHE A 415 -22.66 2.19 23.91
CA PHE A 415 -21.99 2.32 22.61
C PHE A 415 -22.33 3.65 21.92
N ARG A 416 -23.61 4.04 21.83
CA ARG A 416 -24.04 5.32 21.24
C ARG A 416 -23.43 6.52 21.97
N ALA A 417 -23.35 6.48 23.30
CA ALA A 417 -22.68 7.51 24.09
C ALA A 417 -21.17 7.58 23.78
N THR A 418 -20.51 6.43 23.65
CA THR A 418 -19.07 6.36 23.32
C THR A 418 -18.79 6.89 21.91
N VAL A 419 -19.59 6.49 20.90
CA VAL A 419 -19.48 7.01 19.53
C VAL A 419 -19.73 8.52 19.48
N ALA A 420 -20.69 9.03 20.24
CA ALA A 420 -20.94 10.47 20.34
C ALA A 420 -19.74 11.22 20.97
N ALA A 421 -19.09 10.66 21.99
CA ALA A 421 -17.90 11.23 22.60
C ALA A 421 -16.71 11.29 21.61
N ILE A 422 -16.46 10.21 20.87
CA ILE A 422 -15.42 10.15 19.82
C ILE A 422 -15.67 11.23 18.77
N VAL A 423 -16.91 11.33 18.24
CA VAL A 423 -17.26 12.33 17.23
C VAL A 423 -17.11 13.77 17.75
N GLN A 424 -17.38 14.03 19.03
CA GLN A 424 -17.15 15.36 19.62
C GLN A 424 -15.65 15.67 19.81
N GLN A 425 -14.84 14.69 20.24
CA GLN A 425 -13.39 14.84 20.33
C GLN A 425 -12.75 15.18 18.98
N GLN A 426 -13.29 14.65 17.88
CA GLN A 426 -12.86 14.93 16.50
C GLN A 426 -13.48 16.21 15.90
N GLY A 427 -13.87 17.18 16.73
CA GLY A 427 -14.40 18.47 16.27
C GLY A 427 -15.85 18.42 15.77
N GLY A 428 -16.63 17.42 16.20
CA GLY A 428 -18.05 17.29 15.90
C GLY A 428 -18.35 16.64 14.54
N VAL A 429 -19.64 16.36 14.31
CA VAL A 429 -20.16 15.57 13.17
C VAL A 429 -19.67 16.06 11.81
N VAL A 430 -19.59 17.38 11.60
CA VAL A 430 -19.18 17.97 10.31
C VAL A 430 -17.70 17.68 10.02
N THR A 431 -16.84 17.90 11.02
CA THR A 431 -15.38 17.68 10.94
C THR A 431 -15.06 16.20 10.77
N PHE A 432 -15.65 15.36 11.62
CA PHE A 432 -15.52 13.90 11.55
C PHE A 432 -15.98 13.33 10.19
N LEU A 433 -17.12 13.80 9.66
CA LEU A 433 -17.63 13.37 8.35
C LEU A 433 -16.73 13.82 7.19
N ALA A 434 -16.10 14.99 7.28
CA ALA A 434 -15.12 15.44 6.29
C ALA A 434 -13.84 14.59 6.31
N GLN A 435 -13.32 14.28 7.51
CA GLN A 435 -12.17 13.40 7.70
C GLN A 435 -12.46 11.98 7.17
N TYR A 436 -13.60 11.39 7.54
CA TYR A 436 -13.99 10.04 7.09
C TYR A 436 -14.25 9.97 5.57
N ARG A 437 -14.77 11.03 4.94
CA ARG A 437 -14.87 11.10 3.48
C ARG A 437 -13.51 11.18 2.78
N LYS A 438 -12.47 11.70 3.44
CA LYS A 438 -11.10 11.70 2.93
C LYS A 438 -10.49 10.30 3.00
N THR A 439 -10.61 9.59 4.12
CA THR A 439 -10.07 8.22 4.27
C THR A 439 -10.76 7.19 3.38
N LEU A 440 -12.00 7.44 2.96
CA LEU A 440 -12.71 6.69 1.92
C LEU A 440 -12.36 7.10 0.47
N GLY A 441 -11.52 8.11 0.24
CA GLY A 441 -11.13 8.59 -1.10
C GLY A 441 -12.22 9.34 -1.89
N ILE A 442 -13.42 9.52 -1.31
CA ILE A 442 -14.61 10.08 -1.99
C ILE A 442 -14.37 11.50 -2.51
N VAL A 443 -13.58 12.30 -1.78
CA VAL A 443 -13.22 13.68 -2.16
C VAL A 443 -12.40 13.69 -3.46
N GLU A 444 -11.46 12.76 -3.58
CA GLU A 444 -10.56 12.63 -4.74
C GLU A 444 -11.29 12.03 -5.96
N GLN A 445 -12.17 11.05 -5.74
CA GLN A 445 -13.04 10.51 -6.80
C GLN A 445 -13.95 11.58 -7.41
N ARG A 446 -14.57 12.41 -6.56
CA ARG A 446 -15.38 13.56 -7.02
C ARG A 446 -14.53 14.55 -7.81
N ARG A 447 -13.35 14.91 -7.31
CA ARG A 447 -12.46 15.87 -7.97
C ARG A 447 -12.05 15.40 -9.37
N ARG A 448 -11.66 14.12 -9.52
CA ARG A 448 -11.35 13.52 -10.82
C ARG A 448 -12.54 13.52 -11.76
N ALA A 449 -13.75 13.19 -11.28
CA ALA A 449 -14.96 13.27 -12.10
C ALA A 449 -15.31 14.71 -12.51
N GLU A 450 -15.05 15.70 -11.65
CA GLU A 450 -15.20 17.13 -11.95
C GLU A 450 -14.15 17.59 -13.00
N ASP A 451 -12.88 17.17 -12.88
CA ASP A 451 -11.81 17.45 -13.85
C ASP A 451 -12.07 16.78 -15.21
N GLU A 452 -12.52 15.52 -15.24
CA GLU A 452 -12.95 14.80 -16.45
C GLU A 452 -14.15 15.50 -17.14
N GLN A 453 -15.12 15.98 -16.35
CA GLN A 453 -16.24 16.77 -16.89
C GLN A 453 -15.80 18.14 -17.42
N VAL A 454 -14.79 18.78 -16.82
CA VAL A 454 -14.19 20.01 -17.36
C VAL A 454 -13.51 19.74 -18.71
N GLN A 455 -12.77 18.63 -18.86
CA GLN A 455 -12.15 18.25 -20.13
C GLN A 455 -13.18 17.92 -21.22
N GLN A 456 -14.22 17.13 -20.90
CA GLN A 456 -15.32 16.84 -21.84
C GLN A 456 -16.16 18.09 -22.18
N GLY A 457 -16.32 19.02 -21.22
CA GLY A 457 -16.98 20.31 -21.40
C GLY A 457 -16.22 21.28 -22.31
N GLN A 458 -14.91 21.11 -22.47
CA GLN A 458 -14.11 21.85 -23.45
C GLN A 458 -14.22 21.27 -24.87
N HIS A 459 -14.34 19.94 -25.01
CA HIS A 459 -14.48 19.29 -26.32
C HIS A 459 -15.87 19.42 -26.97
N THR A 460 -16.90 19.80 -26.21
CA THR A 460 -18.29 19.85 -26.69
C THR A 460 -18.77 21.22 -27.20
N LYS A 461 -17.90 22.24 -27.22
CA LYS A 461 -18.25 23.62 -27.66
C LYS A 461 -17.64 24.02 -29.02
N SER A 462 -17.87 23.23 -30.06
CA SER A 462 -17.66 23.70 -31.45
C SER A 462 -18.55 22.95 -32.46
N THR A 463 -19.70 23.56 -32.81
CA THR A 463 -20.59 23.07 -33.87
C THR A 463 -21.13 24.22 -34.73
N THR A 464 -20.40 24.54 -35.80
CA THR A 464 -20.90 25.31 -36.96
C THR A 464 -20.29 24.75 -38.25
N PRO A 465 -20.98 24.81 -39.39
CA PRO A 465 -20.70 23.90 -40.51
C PRO A 465 -19.46 24.28 -41.33
N VAL A 466 -18.41 23.45 -41.24
CA VAL A 466 -17.17 23.62 -42.01
C VAL A 466 -17.27 22.86 -43.34
N ALA A 467 -17.67 23.58 -44.40
CA ALA A 467 -17.62 23.08 -45.78
C ALA A 467 -16.86 24.03 -46.74
N THR A 468 -16.99 25.36 -46.55
CA THR A 468 -16.54 26.37 -47.53
C THR A 468 -15.16 26.98 -47.23
N ILE A 469 -14.64 26.83 -46.01
CA ILE A 469 -13.43 27.55 -45.54
C ILE A 469 -12.12 26.81 -45.86
N VAL A 470 -12.16 25.49 -45.99
CA VAL A 470 -10.94 24.65 -46.10
C VAL A 470 -10.09 25.01 -47.33
N VAL A 471 -10.73 25.31 -48.47
CA VAL A 471 -10.03 25.58 -49.75
C VAL A 471 -9.23 26.88 -49.70
N SER A 472 -9.76 27.95 -49.11
CA SER A 472 -9.08 29.26 -49.03
C SER A 472 -7.94 29.26 -48.00
N VAL A 473 -8.11 28.56 -46.87
CA VAL A 473 -7.06 28.44 -45.85
C VAL A 473 -5.86 27.64 -46.37
N VAL A 474 -6.07 26.50 -47.03
CA VAL A 474 -4.97 25.69 -47.59
C VAL A 474 -4.17 26.46 -48.63
N ALA A 475 -4.83 27.18 -49.54
CA ALA A 475 -4.16 28.04 -50.52
C ALA A 475 -3.33 29.15 -49.84
N SER A 476 -3.91 29.81 -48.83
CA SER A 476 -3.24 30.89 -48.09
C SER A 476 -2.00 30.38 -47.32
N VAL A 477 -2.10 29.21 -46.69
CA VAL A 477 -0.99 28.57 -45.96
C VAL A 477 0.13 28.16 -46.93
N LEU A 478 -0.19 27.60 -48.11
CA LEU A 478 0.82 27.25 -49.10
C LEU A 478 1.59 28.46 -49.63
N VAL A 479 0.90 29.59 -49.88
CA VAL A 479 1.55 30.85 -50.27
C VAL A 479 2.42 31.41 -49.13
N ALA A 480 1.93 31.37 -47.89
CA ALA A 480 2.69 31.82 -46.71
C ALA A 480 3.95 30.96 -46.48
N VAL A 481 3.85 29.64 -46.64
CA VAL A 481 5.00 28.71 -46.54
C VAL A 481 6.00 28.95 -47.67
N ALA A 482 5.55 29.15 -48.91
CA ALA A 482 6.44 29.49 -50.03
C ALA A 482 7.19 30.81 -49.80
N ALA A 483 6.49 31.85 -49.31
CA ALA A 483 7.10 33.12 -48.95
C ALA A 483 8.10 32.98 -47.78
N LEU A 484 7.77 32.18 -46.76
CA LEU A 484 8.65 31.90 -45.62
C LEU A 484 9.91 31.14 -46.05
N VAL A 485 9.79 30.14 -46.94
CA VAL A 485 10.94 29.40 -47.49
C VAL A 485 11.84 30.32 -48.31
N ALA A 486 11.26 31.18 -49.16
CA ALA A 486 12.02 32.19 -49.92
C ALA A 486 12.74 33.19 -48.99
N LEU A 487 12.07 33.66 -47.93
CA LEU A 487 12.65 34.55 -46.92
C LEU A 487 13.78 33.88 -46.14
N VAL A 488 13.60 32.63 -45.70
CA VAL A 488 14.64 31.84 -45.00
C VAL A 488 15.84 31.57 -45.91
N ALA A 489 15.62 31.26 -47.20
CA ALA A 489 16.69 31.12 -48.17
C ALA A 489 17.46 32.44 -48.36
N PHE A 490 16.77 33.56 -48.54
CA PHE A 490 17.36 34.89 -48.69
C PHE A 490 18.16 35.32 -47.45
N VAL A 491 17.64 35.06 -46.25
CA VAL A 491 18.33 35.33 -44.98
C VAL A 491 19.55 34.44 -44.80
N ARG A 492 19.47 33.13 -45.10
CA ARG A 492 20.62 32.20 -45.03
C ARG A 492 21.71 32.53 -46.05
N LEU A 493 21.35 33.03 -47.23
CA LEU A 493 22.31 33.47 -48.25
C LEU A 493 22.97 34.83 -47.92
N ARG A 494 22.31 35.69 -47.14
CA ARG A 494 22.84 37.02 -46.76
C ARG A 494 23.45 37.11 -45.35
N ARG A 495 23.27 36.11 -44.48
CA ARG A 495 23.85 36.10 -43.11
C ARG A 495 24.86 34.97 -42.92
N ARG A 496 26.14 35.30 -43.11
CA ARG A 496 27.26 34.59 -42.46
C ARG A 496 27.93 35.49 -41.40
N PRO A 497 27.44 35.47 -40.15
CA PRO A 497 28.28 35.64 -38.97
C PRO A 497 28.51 34.28 -38.27
N VAL A 498 29.67 34.12 -37.64
CA VAL A 498 29.99 32.95 -36.80
C VAL A 498 29.36 33.15 -35.42
N LEU A 499 28.66 32.14 -34.88
CA LEU A 499 28.23 32.09 -33.49
C LEU A 499 28.09 30.63 -33.00
N ALA A 500 28.22 30.43 -31.68
CA ALA A 500 28.56 29.17 -31.03
C ALA A 500 27.73 27.92 -31.41
N GLN A 501 28.44 26.81 -31.66
CA GLN A 501 27.87 25.49 -31.95
C GLN A 501 27.70 24.67 -30.66
N GLY A 502 26.66 24.97 -29.87
CA GLY A 502 26.26 24.12 -28.76
C GLY A 502 25.74 22.78 -29.27
N GLN A 503 26.42 21.67 -28.97
CA GLN A 503 25.96 20.34 -29.36
C GLN A 503 24.71 19.97 -28.58
N ARG A 504 23.56 19.82 -29.26
CA ARG A 504 22.45 19.02 -28.75
C ARG A 504 22.94 17.58 -28.68
N LEU A 505 23.03 17.04 -27.46
CA LEU A 505 23.24 15.62 -27.23
C LEU A 505 21.99 14.85 -27.63
N ASP A 506 22.15 13.71 -28.30
CA ASP A 506 21.02 12.83 -28.59
C ASP A 506 20.53 12.16 -27.31
N ALA A 507 19.20 12.09 -27.14
CA ALA A 507 18.55 11.34 -26.07
C ALA A 507 19.10 9.91 -25.94
N PRO A 508 19.04 9.28 -24.76
CA PRO A 508 19.31 7.85 -24.63
C PRO A 508 18.47 7.05 -25.62
N GLY A 509 19.13 6.17 -26.38
CA GLY A 509 18.45 5.26 -27.29
C GLY A 509 17.65 4.17 -26.54
N PRO A 510 16.88 3.33 -27.25
CA PRO A 510 16.09 2.26 -26.64
C PRO A 510 16.99 1.34 -25.81
N GLY A 511 16.71 1.25 -24.51
CA GLY A 511 17.53 0.57 -23.51
C GLY A 511 17.29 1.12 -22.10
N VAL A 512 18.20 0.82 -21.17
CA VAL A 512 18.18 1.39 -19.82
C VAL A 512 18.79 2.78 -19.84
N ALA A 513 18.04 3.78 -19.36
CA ALA A 513 18.52 5.13 -19.09
C ALA A 513 18.53 5.40 -17.58
N VAL A 514 19.43 6.26 -17.12
CA VAL A 514 19.45 6.76 -15.74
C VAL A 514 18.89 8.18 -15.73
N LEU A 515 17.80 8.39 -15.02
CA LEU A 515 17.22 9.71 -14.83
C LEU A 515 17.86 10.39 -13.61
N CYS A 516 18.17 11.67 -13.76
CA CYS A 516 18.54 12.57 -12.70
C CYS A 516 17.50 13.69 -12.65
N ILE A 517 16.93 13.93 -11.48
CA ILE A 517 16.04 15.06 -11.23
C ILE A 517 16.76 15.97 -10.23
N THR A 518 16.85 17.25 -10.53
CA THR A 518 17.36 18.28 -9.60
C THR A 518 16.20 19.16 -9.16
N ASP A 519 16.31 19.76 -7.97
CA ASP A 519 15.33 20.70 -7.43
C ASP A 519 16.05 21.66 -6.47
N ILE A 520 15.51 22.87 -6.24
CA ILE A 520 16.09 23.81 -5.26
C ILE A 520 15.28 23.74 -3.96
N GLU A 521 15.91 23.27 -2.89
CA GLU A 521 15.30 23.22 -1.57
C GLU A 521 14.84 24.62 -1.11
N SER A 522 13.62 24.69 -0.57
CA SER A 522 12.98 25.94 -0.11
C SER A 522 12.80 27.04 -1.18
N SER A 523 12.83 26.71 -2.48
CA SER A 523 12.73 27.71 -3.56
C SER A 523 11.46 28.57 -3.51
N THR A 524 10.31 27.99 -3.14
CA THR A 524 9.08 28.76 -2.92
C THR A 524 9.26 29.84 -1.86
N CYS A 525 9.89 29.51 -0.73
CA CYS A 525 10.17 30.47 0.34
C CYS A 525 11.18 31.55 -0.10
N LEU A 526 12.15 31.21 -0.94
CA LEU A 526 13.06 32.19 -1.55
C LEU A 526 12.29 33.16 -2.48
N TRP A 527 11.42 32.65 -3.36
CA TRP A 527 10.58 33.47 -4.25
C TRP A 527 9.52 34.31 -3.51
N GLU A 528 9.10 33.91 -2.32
CA GLU A 528 8.17 34.67 -1.47
C GLU A 528 8.85 35.73 -0.58
N THR A 529 10.16 35.61 -0.32
CA THR A 529 10.88 36.49 0.63
C THR A 529 11.93 37.39 0.02
N LEU A 530 12.49 37.04 -1.15
CA LEU A 530 13.44 37.86 -1.91
C LEU A 530 12.76 38.55 -3.09
N THR A 531 13.46 39.52 -3.71
CA THR A 531 12.93 40.18 -4.91
C THR A 531 13.02 39.24 -6.11
N ALA A 532 12.05 39.36 -7.03
CA ALA A 532 12.01 38.56 -8.25
C ALA A 532 13.31 38.67 -9.08
N ASP A 533 13.97 39.84 -9.07
CA ASP A 533 15.24 40.07 -9.76
C ASP A 533 16.39 39.22 -9.19
N VAL A 534 16.47 39.09 -7.86
CA VAL A 534 17.47 38.27 -7.15
C VAL A 534 17.24 36.79 -7.43
N CYS A 535 16.00 36.32 -7.30
CA CYS A 535 15.64 34.93 -7.59
C CYS A 535 15.86 34.58 -9.07
N GLN A 536 15.50 35.48 -10.00
CA GLN A 536 15.72 35.29 -11.43
C GLN A 536 17.22 35.24 -11.79
N ALA A 537 18.05 36.05 -11.12
CA ALA A 537 19.51 35.99 -11.26
C ALA A 537 20.08 34.66 -10.74
N ALA A 538 19.68 34.24 -9.53
CA ALA A 538 20.11 32.97 -8.94
C ALA A 538 19.72 31.76 -9.79
N VAL A 539 18.45 31.66 -10.21
CA VAL A 539 17.97 30.58 -11.09
C VAL A 539 18.71 30.60 -12.44
N SER A 540 19.08 31.77 -12.97
CA SER A 540 19.87 31.86 -14.19
C SER A 540 21.30 31.30 -14.03
N LEU A 541 21.96 31.56 -12.89
CA LEU A 541 23.27 31.00 -12.56
C LEU A 541 23.19 29.47 -12.36
N HIS A 542 22.21 29.00 -11.59
CA HIS A 542 21.90 27.57 -11.41
C HIS A 542 21.71 26.85 -12.75
N HIS A 543 20.88 27.43 -13.63
CA HIS A 543 20.60 26.88 -14.96
C HIS A 543 21.83 26.85 -15.87
N ALA A 544 22.72 27.84 -15.77
CA ALA A 544 23.97 27.85 -16.52
C ALA A 544 24.96 26.76 -16.03
N ALA A 545 25.08 26.58 -14.71
CA ALA A 545 25.94 25.55 -14.12
C ALA A 545 25.47 24.13 -14.48
N ILE A 546 24.17 23.83 -14.29
CA ILE A 546 23.59 22.53 -14.65
C ILE A 546 23.78 22.23 -16.14
N ARG A 547 23.44 23.16 -17.03
CA ARG A 547 23.59 22.93 -18.49
C ARG A 547 25.04 22.74 -18.91
N THR A 548 25.97 23.41 -18.25
CA THR A 548 27.42 23.23 -18.48
C THR A 548 27.90 21.85 -18.02
N ALA A 549 27.52 21.41 -16.82
CA ALA A 549 27.86 20.08 -16.31
C ALA A 549 27.20 18.96 -17.12
N ALA A 550 25.94 19.14 -17.54
CA ALA A 550 25.22 18.18 -18.38
C ALA A 550 25.93 17.97 -19.73
N GLN A 551 26.39 19.04 -20.39
CA GLN A 551 27.18 18.95 -21.62
C GLN A 551 28.53 18.23 -21.38
N GLN A 552 29.22 18.54 -20.28
CA GLN A 552 30.50 17.89 -19.91
C GLN A 552 30.34 16.38 -19.64
N HIS A 553 29.19 15.95 -19.11
CA HIS A 553 28.91 14.57 -18.69
C HIS A 553 27.85 13.85 -19.55
N ARG A 554 27.58 14.34 -20.77
CA ARG A 554 26.67 13.71 -21.75
C ARG A 554 25.23 13.50 -21.24
N GLY A 555 24.77 14.36 -20.33
CA GLY A 555 23.39 14.41 -19.88
C GLY A 555 22.48 15.02 -20.93
N TYR A 556 21.40 14.33 -21.28
CA TYR A 556 20.34 14.84 -22.13
C TYR A 556 19.30 15.58 -21.29
N GLU A 557 19.14 16.88 -21.52
CA GLU A 557 18.07 17.69 -20.92
C GLU A 557 16.73 17.32 -21.57
N SER A 558 15.86 16.65 -20.81
CA SER A 558 14.54 16.23 -21.27
C SER A 558 13.47 17.29 -20.99
N ALA A 559 13.58 17.97 -19.84
CA ALA A 559 12.72 19.09 -19.45
C ALA A 559 13.40 19.97 -18.39
N THR A 560 12.91 21.20 -18.26
CA THR A 560 13.11 22.09 -17.11
C THR A 560 11.73 22.60 -16.70
N GLU A 561 11.40 22.53 -15.41
CA GLU A 561 10.13 23.00 -14.86
C GLU A 561 10.42 23.89 -13.66
N GLY A 562 10.20 25.21 -13.83
CA GLY A 562 10.66 26.21 -12.87
C GLY A 562 12.18 26.18 -12.71
N ASP A 563 12.60 25.77 -11.51
CA ASP A 563 13.96 25.57 -11.01
C ASP A 563 14.44 24.10 -11.10
N SER A 564 13.55 23.16 -11.39
CA SER A 564 13.85 21.73 -11.53
C SER A 564 14.33 21.36 -12.94
N PHE A 565 15.27 20.41 -13.05
CA PHE A 565 15.65 19.75 -14.31
C PHE A 565 15.33 18.26 -14.29
N ILE A 566 14.86 17.75 -15.43
CA ILE A 566 14.78 16.31 -15.72
C ILE A 566 15.82 15.98 -16.78
N LEU A 567 16.88 15.28 -16.36
CA LEU A 567 18.04 14.91 -17.17
C LEU A 567 18.14 13.39 -17.33
N ALA A 568 18.59 12.92 -18.49
CA ALA A 568 18.73 11.50 -18.80
C ALA A 568 20.15 11.15 -19.25
N PHE A 569 20.73 10.12 -18.65
CA PHE A 569 22.10 9.64 -18.87
C PHE A 569 22.11 8.21 -19.39
N ARG A 570 23.14 7.86 -20.18
CA ARG A 570 23.36 6.50 -20.70
C ARG A 570 24.09 5.58 -19.71
N SER A 571 24.61 6.13 -18.61
CA SER A 571 25.20 5.35 -17.51
C SER A 571 25.00 6.06 -16.16
N SER A 572 24.93 5.28 -15.08
CA SER A 572 24.91 5.82 -13.71
C SER A 572 26.22 6.50 -13.32
N HIS A 573 27.34 6.07 -13.93
CA HIS A 573 28.65 6.64 -13.70
C HIS A 573 28.77 8.07 -14.26
N ASP A 574 28.26 8.32 -15.46
CA ASP A 574 28.21 9.67 -16.04
C ASP A 574 27.26 10.58 -15.25
N CYS A 575 26.11 10.05 -14.83
CA CYS A 575 25.16 10.73 -13.94
C CYS A 575 25.79 11.12 -12.60
N LEU A 576 26.56 10.24 -11.95
CA LEU A 576 27.23 10.54 -10.68
C LEU A 576 28.33 11.60 -10.85
N ARG A 577 29.08 11.59 -11.96
CA ARG A 577 30.04 12.65 -12.28
C ARG A 577 29.35 13.98 -12.53
N PHE A 578 28.20 13.98 -13.21
CA PHE A 578 27.36 15.17 -13.34
C PHE A 578 26.94 15.72 -11.97
N CYS A 579 26.40 14.90 -11.06
CA CYS A 579 25.94 15.36 -9.74
C CYS A 579 27.08 15.99 -8.93
N LEU A 580 28.24 15.34 -8.87
CA LEU A 580 29.44 15.87 -8.21
C LEU A 580 29.89 17.19 -8.87
N ARG A 581 29.91 17.25 -10.20
CA ARG A 581 30.36 18.45 -10.91
C ARG A 581 29.41 19.63 -10.77
N VAL A 582 28.10 19.38 -10.62
CA VAL A 582 27.12 20.40 -10.25
C VAL A 582 27.38 20.90 -8.84
N GLN A 583 27.56 20.02 -7.85
CA GLN A 583 27.87 20.43 -6.47
C GLN A 583 29.14 21.28 -6.38
N GLU A 584 30.23 20.86 -7.04
CA GLU A 584 31.47 21.66 -7.17
C GLU A 584 31.22 23.04 -7.81
N ALA A 585 30.41 23.10 -8.86
CA ALA A 585 30.14 24.35 -9.58
C ALA A 585 29.27 25.30 -8.76
N LEU A 586 28.21 24.81 -8.12
CA LEU A 586 27.28 25.64 -7.33
C LEU A 586 27.97 26.27 -6.11
N LEU A 587 28.97 25.59 -5.52
CA LEU A 587 29.80 26.14 -4.43
C LEU A 587 30.77 27.25 -4.89
N ALA A 588 30.96 27.45 -6.19
CA ALA A 588 31.92 28.37 -6.79
C ALA A 588 31.27 29.44 -7.69
N LEU A 589 29.94 29.61 -7.63
CA LEU A 589 29.23 30.67 -8.33
C LEU A 589 29.21 31.97 -7.50
N ASP A 590 29.33 33.10 -8.20
CA ASP A 590 29.10 34.44 -7.64
C ASP A 590 27.59 34.68 -7.43
N TRP A 591 27.04 34.09 -6.37
CA TRP A 591 25.63 34.24 -5.99
C TRP A 591 25.30 35.69 -5.58
N PRO A 592 24.05 36.16 -5.78
CA PRO A 592 23.60 37.45 -5.24
C PRO A 592 23.81 37.54 -3.72
N PRO A 593 24.40 38.62 -3.17
CA PRO A 593 24.58 38.76 -1.72
C PRO A 593 23.27 38.63 -0.94
N GLU A 594 22.18 39.18 -1.48
CA GLU A 594 20.84 39.13 -0.89
C GLU A 594 20.26 37.71 -0.82
N LEU A 595 20.75 36.78 -1.66
CA LEU A 595 20.45 35.36 -1.53
C LEU A 595 21.22 34.75 -0.35
N LEU A 596 22.51 35.05 -0.22
CA LEU A 596 23.38 34.48 0.82
C LEU A 596 23.03 34.97 2.23
N ASP A 597 22.47 36.18 2.36
CA ASP A 597 21.91 36.72 3.60
C ASP A 597 20.56 36.09 3.99
N SER A 598 19.94 35.29 3.11
CA SER A 598 18.65 34.64 3.38
C SER A 598 18.81 33.43 4.31
N PRO A 599 17.96 33.28 5.36
CA PRO A 599 18.01 32.12 6.25
C PRO A 599 17.72 30.79 5.52
N TYR A 600 17.08 30.83 4.36
CA TYR A 600 16.77 29.66 3.53
C TYR A 600 17.94 29.24 2.61
N ALA A 601 19.02 30.03 2.52
CA ALA A 601 20.23 29.72 1.74
C ALA A 601 21.52 29.81 2.58
N ALA A 602 21.38 29.83 3.91
CA ALA A 602 22.50 29.93 4.85
C ALA A 602 23.45 28.72 4.75
N THR A 603 24.76 28.97 4.84
CA THR A 603 25.80 27.94 4.64
C THR A 603 25.77 26.84 5.72
N LEU A 604 25.31 25.65 5.34
CA LEU A 604 25.36 24.44 6.18
C LEU A 604 26.80 23.90 6.29
N ALA A 605 27.54 24.38 7.28
CA ALA A 605 28.91 23.95 7.57
C ALA A 605 28.97 22.55 8.20
N VAL A 606 28.91 21.51 7.37
CA VAL A 606 29.14 20.11 7.78
C VAL A 606 30.58 19.96 8.30
N ARG A 607 30.74 19.76 9.61
CA ARG A 607 32.06 19.54 10.23
C ARG A 607 32.58 18.14 9.90
N HIS A 608 33.47 18.04 8.90
CA HIS A 608 34.33 16.88 8.77
C HIS A 608 35.32 16.80 9.94
N ASP A 609 35.31 15.69 10.69
CA ASP A 609 36.38 15.34 11.63
C ASP A 609 37.59 14.78 10.84
N PRO A 610 38.77 15.42 10.86
CA PRO A 610 39.93 14.95 10.12
C PRO A 610 40.53 13.62 10.65
N ALA A 611 40.18 13.18 11.86
CA ALA A 611 40.78 12.01 12.49
C ALA A 611 40.37 10.66 11.86
N GLY A 612 39.31 10.64 11.03
CA GLY A 612 38.69 9.40 10.54
C GLY A 612 39.19 8.83 9.20
N MET A 613 39.93 9.59 8.39
CA MET A 613 40.30 9.14 7.04
C MET A 613 41.67 8.44 6.98
N GLN A 614 41.67 7.13 6.73
CA GLN A 614 42.82 6.47 6.08
C GLN A 614 42.79 6.68 4.56
N PRO A 615 43.94 6.80 3.87
CA PRO A 615 43.96 7.02 2.43
C PRO A 615 43.39 5.84 1.64
N TRP A 616 42.55 6.14 0.64
CA TRP A 616 42.04 5.15 -0.29
C TRP A 616 43.15 4.73 -1.28
N ALA A 617 43.72 3.55 -1.06
CA ALA A 617 44.58 2.90 -2.06
C ALA A 617 43.71 2.34 -3.20
N TRP A 618 44.19 2.49 -4.44
CA TRP A 618 43.59 1.97 -5.66
C TRP A 618 44.04 0.52 -5.95
#